data_AF-A0A7S3CLZ0-F1
#
_entry.id   AF-A0A7S3CLZ0-F1
#
_cell.length_a   1.000
_cell.length_b   1.000
_cell.length_c   1.000
_cell.angle_alpha   90.00
_cell.angle_beta   90.00
_cell.angle_gamma   90.00
#
_symmetry.space_group_name_H-M   'P 1'
#
loop_
_entity.id
_entity.type
_entity.pdbx_description
1 polymer ?
#
loop_
_entity_poly.entity_id
_entity_poly.type
_entity_poly.pdbx_seq_one_letter_code
_entity_poly.pdbx_strand_id
1 'polypeptide(L)'
;MALTLIVVIIIIIIERYANRTDTKAVVDKRLKNKDTKLDNQKSFFSSDEIFKRTNTNRSMTVSLKTQKTSEIDLHGNSAQDFLKEMYGQEDGGSTFDEGRTKITNQQKTKYTLHWVILVCGHLYVFWALPIAGNLQLYGKANCDEDLKDYYGCMNFHENAYLRLLYVLILLYLVVSSLQLSYGFPIMKKPSSTLQYYNDLAKLGADIYIAIPFAVELRCLLDFTMSKTSLDIFQFYQLFNYHYELYAAKVSNHYYGIKVLGLRIDRMEKCIFGVF
;
A
#
# COMPACT_ATOMS: atom_id res chain seq x y z
N MET A 1 22.95 -5.85 -15.16
CA MET A 1 22.06 -6.86 -14.53
C MET A 1 21.71 -6.48 -13.09
N ALA A 2 22.66 -6.40 -12.15
CA ALA A 2 22.33 -6.01 -10.77
C ALA A 2 21.80 -4.57 -10.67
N LEU A 3 22.48 -3.59 -11.29
CA LEU A 3 22.02 -2.20 -11.34
C LEU A 3 20.65 -2.05 -11.99
N THR A 4 20.39 -2.80 -13.07
CA THR A 4 19.12 -2.75 -13.80
C THR A 4 17.97 -3.32 -12.96
N LEU A 5 18.22 -4.39 -12.20
CA LEU A 5 17.27 -4.90 -11.21
C LEU A 5 16.99 -3.87 -10.12
N ILE A 6 18.01 -3.20 -9.60
CA ILE A 6 17.85 -2.16 -8.57
C ILE A 6 16.99 -1.01 -9.09
N VAL A 7 17.24 -0.54 -10.32
CA VAL A 7 16.41 0.51 -10.93
C VAL A 7 14.97 0.06 -11.11
N VAL A 8 14.73 -1.16 -11.59
CA VAL A 8 13.37 -1.71 -11.72
C VAL A 8 12.67 -1.82 -10.35
N ILE A 9 13.38 -2.29 -9.32
CA ILE A 9 12.86 -2.35 -7.94
C ILE A 9 12.51 -0.95 -7.42
N ILE A 10 13.37 0.05 -7.67
CA ILE A 10 13.11 1.45 -7.28
C ILE A 10 11.87 1.98 -8.01
N ILE A 11 11.73 1.75 -9.31
CA ILE A 11 10.54 2.15 -10.08
C ILE A 11 9.28 1.50 -9.53
N ILE A 12 9.34 0.19 -9.22
CA ILE A 12 8.23 -0.56 -8.61
C ILE A 12 7.85 0.02 -7.23
N ILE A 13 8.85 0.36 -6.42
CA ILE A 13 8.67 1.01 -5.12
C ILE A 13 8.01 2.36 -5.32
N ILE A 14 8.53 3.21 -6.23
CA ILE A 14 7.97 4.53 -6.52
C ILE A 14 6.52 4.41 -7.02
N GLU A 15 6.19 3.48 -7.93
CA GLU A 15 4.80 3.25 -8.36
C GLU A 15 3.89 2.92 -7.17
N ARG A 16 4.38 2.09 -6.24
CA ARG A 16 3.63 1.71 -5.04
C ARG A 16 3.37 2.90 -4.10
N TYR A 17 4.32 3.84 -3.99
CA TYR A 17 4.24 4.98 -3.06
C TYR A 17 3.61 6.24 -3.67
N ALA A 18 3.82 6.51 -4.96
CA ALA A 18 3.21 7.64 -5.68
C ALA A 18 1.68 7.60 -5.62
N ASN A 19 1.10 6.40 -5.51
CA ASN A 19 -0.34 6.20 -5.40
C ASN A 19 -0.89 6.36 -3.96
N ARG A 20 -0.05 6.65 -2.96
CA ARG A 20 -0.46 6.81 -1.56
C ARG A 20 -0.97 8.23 -1.22
N THR A 21 -0.68 9.22 -2.04
CA THR A 21 -0.74 10.67 -1.73
C THR A 21 -2.13 11.31 -1.63
N ASP A 22 -3.22 10.61 -1.94
CA ASP A 22 -4.52 11.28 -2.16
C ASP A 22 -5.74 10.54 -1.58
N THR A 23 -5.54 9.78 -0.51
CA THR A 23 -6.68 9.47 0.39
C THR A 23 -6.95 10.72 1.23
N LYS A 24 -7.46 11.76 0.58
CA LYS A 24 -8.18 12.83 1.28
C LYS A 24 -9.29 12.13 2.04
N ALA A 25 -9.16 12.03 3.36
CA ALA A 25 -10.34 12.18 4.17
C ALA A 25 -10.98 13.46 3.66
N VAL A 26 -12.13 13.33 2.99
CA VAL A 26 -13.05 14.44 2.81
C VAL A 26 -13.48 14.79 4.23
N VAL A 27 -12.60 15.47 4.94
CA VAL A 27 -12.91 16.16 6.18
C VAL A 27 -13.87 17.21 5.71
N ASP A 28 -15.14 16.91 5.94
CA ASP A 28 -16.28 17.72 5.62
C ASP A 28 -15.94 19.20 5.70
N LYS A 29 -15.92 19.85 4.54
CA LYS A 29 -16.03 21.31 4.41
C LYS A 29 -17.37 21.85 4.97
N ARG A 30 -18.11 21.08 5.77
CA ARG A 30 -19.35 21.48 6.44
C ARG A 30 -19.13 22.30 7.71
N LEU A 31 -17.90 22.45 8.21
CA LEU A 31 -17.63 23.29 9.39
C LEU A 31 -17.45 24.79 9.07
N LYS A 32 -17.62 25.23 7.81
CA LYS A 32 -17.53 26.67 7.45
C LYS A 32 -18.85 27.34 7.07
N ASN A 33 -19.97 26.64 7.13
CA ASN A 33 -21.29 27.22 6.81
C ASN A 33 -22.29 27.20 7.98
N LYS A 34 -21.80 27.07 9.23
CA LYS A 34 -22.65 27.08 10.43
C LYS A 34 -22.49 28.29 11.35
N ASP A 35 -21.85 29.36 10.87
CA ASP A 35 -21.79 30.66 11.58
C ASP A 35 -22.76 31.66 10.97
N THR A 36 -24.02 31.30 10.78
CA THR A 36 -25.09 32.29 10.70
C THR A 36 -26.45 31.70 11.06
N LYS A 37 -26.94 32.14 12.22
CA LYS A 37 -28.32 32.11 12.74
C LYS A 37 -28.64 31.04 13.80
N LEU A 38 -29.24 31.59 14.88
CA LEU A 38 -30.12 31.02 15.90
C LEU A 38 -29.52 30.60 17.25
N ASP A 39 -29.41 31.62 18.11
CA ASP A 39 -30.17 31.78 19.36
C ASP A 39 -30.95 30.56 19.92
N ASN A 40 -30.71 30.33 21.22
CA ASN A 40 -31.65 29.84 22.24
C ASN A 40 -32.44 28.54 21.97
N GLN A 41 -31.95 27.41 22.50
CA GLN A 41 -32.58 26.71 23.66
C GLN A 41 -32.00 25.31 23.91
N LYS A 42 -31.70 25.07 25.19
CA LYS A 42 -31.79 23.80 25.96
C LYS A 42 -30.96 22.58 25.51
N SER A 43 -29.95 22.33 26.34
CA SER A 43 -29.39 21.02 26.72
C SER A 43 -30.42 19.89 26.69
N PHE A 44 -30.22 18.88 25.83
CA PHE A 44 -31.06 17.67 25.74
C PHE A 44 -30.29 16.44 25.20
N PHE A 45 -29.04 16.24 25.61
CA PHE A 45 -28.34 14.97 25.36
C PHE A 45 -28.51 14.03 26.55
N SER A 46 -29.43 13.08 26.45
CA SER A 46 -29.40 11.87 27.28
C SER A 46 -28.42 10.87 26.63
N SER A 47 -27.37 10.53 27.35
CA SER A 47 -26.30 9.64 26.87
C SER A 47 -26.81 8.23 26.50
N ASP A 48 -27.96 7.83 27.02
CA ASP A 48 -28.53 6.50 26.83
C ASP A 48 -29.29 6.33 25.50
N GLU A 49 -29.81 7.41 24.91
CA GLU A 49 -30.42 7.37 23.57
C GLU A 49 -29.37 7.31 22.45
N ILE A 50 -28.17 7.86 22.70
CA ILE A 50 -27.02 7.77 21.81
C ILE A 50 -26.55 6.31 21.68
N PHE A 51 -26.62 5.52 22.76
CA PHE A 51 -26.26 4.10 22.74
C PHE A 51 -27.34 3.19 22.10
N LYS A 52 -28.63 3.56 22.19
CA LYS A 52 -29.71 2.78 21.54
C LYS A 52 -29.77 2.97 20.02
N ARG A 53 -29.44 4.15 19.48
CA ARG A 53 -29.34 4.37 18.01
C ARG A 53 -28.02 3.90 17.38
N THR A 54 -26.99 3.62 18.18
CA THR A 54 -25.67 3.23 17.65
C THR A 54 -25.52 1.73 17.36
N ASN A 55 -26.45 0.85 17.75
CA ASN A 55 -26.27 -0.59 17.47
C ASN A 55 -26.73 -1.06 16.08
N THR A 56 -27.61 -0.35 15.38
CA THR A 56 -28.04 -0.73 14.02
C THR A 56 -27.30 0.02 12.92
N ASN A 57 -27.09 1.34 13.07
CA ASN A 57 -26.45 2.16 12.03
C ASN A 57 -24.91 2.12 12.07
N ARG A 58 -24.29 1.82 13.22
CA ARG A 58 -22.83 1.70 13.33
C ARG A 58 -22.31 0.38 12.73
N SER A 59 -23.14 -0.66 12.72
CA SER A 59 -22.85 -1.94 12.06
C SER A 59 -22.74 -1.79 10.54
N MET A 60 -23.67 -1.05 9.90
CA MET A 60 -23.64 -0.83 8.46
C MET A 60 -22.62 0.24 8.01
N THR A 61 -22.32 1.27 8.81
CA THR A 61 -21.23 2.21 8.49
C THR A 61 -19.84 1.59 8.65
N VAL A 62 -19.69 0.59 9.52
CA VAL A 62 -18.48 -0.25 9.58
C VAL A 62 -18.40 -1.16 8.34
N SER A 63 -19.52 -1.76 7.91
CA SER A 63 -19.61 -2.52 6.65
C SER A 63 -19.25 -1.67 5.42
N LEU A 64 -19.79 -0.45 5.29
CA LEU A 64 -19.47 0.50 4.23
C LEU A 64 -18.02 0.98 4.25
N LYS A 65 -17.38 1.09 5.43
CA LYS A 65 -15.95 1.40 5.54
C LYS A 65 -15.04 0.22 5.18
N THR A 66 -15.58 -1.00 5.16
CA THR A 66 -14.87 -2.21 4.75
C THR A 66 -15.19 -2.67 3.33
N GLN A 67 -16.22 -2.10 2.68
CA GLN A 67 -16.58 -2.44 1.31
C GLN A 67 -15.53 -1.91 0.32
N LYS A 68 -15.18 -2.76 -0.65
CA LYS A 68 -14.26 -2.39 -1.74
C LYS A 68 -14.97 -1.41 -2.65
N THR A 69 -14.22 -0.45 -3.20
CA THR A 69 -14.75 0.54 -4.15
C THR A 69 -15.39 -0.10 -5.38
N SER A 70 -14.96 -1.30 -5.77
CA SER A 70 -15.55 -2.10 -6.85
C SER A 70 -16.89 -2.76 -6.53
N GLU A 71 -17.20 -3.02 -5.25
CA GLU A 71 -18.47 -3.64 -4.83
C GLU A 71 -19.59 -2.60 -4.62
N ILE A 72 -19.22 -1.35 -4.35
CA ILE A 72 -20.16 -0.22 -4.29
C ILE A 72 -20.84 -0.01 -5.66
N ASP A 73 -20.14 -0.34 -6.76
CA ASP A 73 -20.66 -0.22 -8.13
C ASP A 73 -21.71 -1.28 -8.47
N LEU A 74 -21.67 -2.45 -7.84
CA LEU A 74 -22.62 -3.54 -8.07
C LEU A 74 -23.97 -3.33 -7.35
N HIS A 75 -23.99 -2.53 -6.28
CA HIS A 75 -25.20 -2.16 -5.54
C HIS A 75 -25.71 -0.75 -5.90
N GLY A 76 -25.48 -0.32 -7.14
CA GLY A 76 -25.54 1.06 -7.62
C GLY A 76 -26.81 1.87 -7.34
N ASN A 77 -27.93 1.25 -6.95
CA ASN A 77 -29.16 1.98 -6.60
C ASN A 77 -29.54 1.88 -5.11
N SER A 78 -29.36 0.72 -4.47
CA SER A 78 -29.88 0.49 -3.11
C SER A 78 -29.14 1.27 -2.03
N ALA A 79 -27.82 1.45 -2.17
CA ALA A 79 -27.03 2.22 -1.21
C ALA A 79 -27.24 3.73 -1.36
N GLN A 80 -27.47 4.21 -2.59
CA GLN A 80 -27.79 5.62 -2.86
C GLN A 80 -29.20 5.98 -2.41
N ASP A 81 -30.19 5.13 -2.69
CA ASP A 81 -31.57 5.35 -2.25
C ASP A 81 -31.67 5.38 -0.72
N PHE A 82 -30.93 4.51 -0.02
CA PHE A 82 -30.89 4.51 1.44
C PHE A 82 -30.24 5.78 2.03
N LEU A 83 -29.17 6.28 1.40
CA LEU A 83 -28.55 7.56 1.80
C LEU A 83 -29.50 8.73 1.51
N LYS A 84 -30.21 8.70 0.38
CA LYS A 84 -31.21 9.71 -0.01
C LYS A 84 -32.40 9.73 0.96
N GLU A 85 -32.81 8.55 1.44
CA GLU A 85 -33.87 8.38 2.44
C GLU A 85 -33.41 8.84 3.84
N MET A 86 -32.17 8.57 4.24
CA MET A 86 -31.63 9.01 5.55
C MET A 86 -31.32 10.51 5.64
N TYR A 87 -30.97 11.17 4.53
CA TYR A 87 -30.57 12.57 4.56
C TYR A 87 -31.70 13.57 4.37
N GLY A 88 -32.94 13.11 4.15
CA GLY A 88 -34.09 13.97 3.93
C GLY A 88 -33.97 14.67 2.57
N GLN A 89 -34.96 14.44 1.72
CA GLN A 89 -35.08 15.11 0.44
C GLN A 89 -35.45 16.58 0.69
N GLU A 90 -34.47 17.44 0.97
CA GLU A 90 -34.68 18.89 0.92
C GLU A 90 -34.77 19.27 -0.56
N ASP A 91 -35.96 19.74 -0.97
CA ASP A 91 -36.39 20.07 -2.35
C ASP A 91 -35.57 21.15 -3.08
N GLY A 92 -34.40 21.52 -2.56
CA GLY A 92 -33.52 22.52 -3.15
C GLY A 92 -32.55 21.91 -4.16
N GLY A 93 -33.03 21.48 -5.33
CA GLY A 93 -32.39 21.52 -6.65
C GLY A 93 -30.88 21.31 -6.83
N SER A 94 -30.13 20.78 -5.86
CA SER A 94 -28.77 20.35 -6.06
C SER A 94 -28.89 18.99 -6.72
N THR A 95 -28.74 18.98 -8.04
CA THR A 95 -28.30 17.81 -8.79
C THR A 95 -27.21 17.17 -7.96
N PHE A 96 -27.55 16.10 -7.23
CA PHE A 96 -26.58 15.13 -6.78
C PHE A 96 -26.00 14.64 -8.09
N ASP A 97 -24.89 15.27 -8.49
CA ASP A 97 -24.06 14.88 -9.62
C ASP A 97 -24.10 13.36 -9.60
N GLU A 98 -24.74 12.78 -10.62
CA GLU A 98 -24.71 11.36 -10.90
C GLU A 98 -23.23 11.00 -10.90
N GLY A 99 -22.77 10.55 -9.73
CA GLY A 99 -21.40 10.21 -9.44
C GLY A 99 -21.15 8.88 -10.07
N ARG A 100 -21.36 8.79 -11.39
CA ARG A 100 -20.74 7.87 -12.32
C ARG A 100 -19.29 7.82 -11.88
N THR A 101 -19.01 6.79 -11.10
CA THR A 101 -17.73 6.45 -10.48
C THR A 101 -16.66 7.44 -10.87
N LYS A 102 -16.53 8.54 -10.13
CA LYS A 102 -15.45 9.50 -10.39
C LYS A 102 -14.19 8.69 -10.10
N ILE A 103 -13.65 8.06 -11.15
CA ILE A 103 -12.39 7.33 -11.14
C ILE A 103 -11.46 8.28 -10.42
N THR A 104 -11.06 7.88 -9.22
CA THR A 104 -10.33 8.79 -8.36
C THR A 104 -9.08 9.21 -9.15
N ASN A 105 -8.63 10.45 -9.01
CA ASN A 105 -7.42 10.88 -9.73
C ASN A 105 -6.25 9.91 -9.46
N GLN A 106 -6.25 9.24 -8.31
CA GLN A 106 -5.34 8.14 -7.97
C GLN A 106 -5.43 6.94 -8.91
N GLN A 107 -6.64 6.44 -9.20
CA GLN A 107 -6.83 5.34 -10.15
C GLN A 107 -6.39 5.73 -11.56
N LYS A 108 -6.68 6.97 -11.99
CA LYS A 108 -6.23 7.49 -13.30
C LYS A 108 -4.71 7.55 -13.37
N THR A 109 -4.06 8.16 -12.38
CA THR A 109 -2.59 8.26 -12.33
C THR A 109 -1.95 6.88 -12.33
N LYS A 110 -2.47 5.92 -11.56
CA LYS A 110 -1.94 4.56 -11.57
C LYS A 110 -2.12 3.89 -12.93
N TYR A 111 -3.29 4.03 -13.55
CA TYR A 111 -3.54 3.47 -14.88
C TYR A 111 -2.57 4.03 -15.92
N THR A 112 -2.32 5.35 -15.90
CA THR A 112 -1.32 5.99 -16.76
C THR A 112 0.09 5.47 -16.49
N LEU A 113 0.49 5.38 -15.21
CA LEU A 113 1.80 4.84 -14.82
C LEU A 113 1.97 3.38 -15.27
N HIS A 114 0.92 2.56 -15.12
CA HIS A 114 0.92 1.16 -15.53
C HIS A 114 1.18 1.02 -17.04
N TRP A 115 0.50 1.83 -17.87
CA TRP A 115 0.73 1.87 -19.31
C TRP A 115 2.15 2.30 -19.68
N VAL A 116 2.67 3.34 -19.01
CA VAL A 116 4.04 3.80 -19.25
C VAL A 116 5.04 2.70 -18.91
N ILE A 117 4.88 2.02 -17.76
CA ILE A 117 5.76 0.93 -17.34
C ILE A 117 5.66 -0.27 -18.29
N LEU A 118 4.46 -0.58 -18.79
CA LEU A 118 4.28 -1.62 -19.79
C LEU A 118 5.08 -1.30 -21.06
N VAL A 119 4.85 -0.14 -21.68
CA VAL A 119 5.51 0.22 -22.94
C VAL A 119 7.02 0.37 -22.76
N CYS A 120 7.45 1.12 -21.74
CA CYS A 120 8.87 1.33 -21.46
C CYS A 120 9.56 0.03 -21.06
N GLY A 121 8.91 -0.84 -20.29
CA GLY A 121 9.46 -2.14 -19.88
C GLY A 121 9.71 -3.06 -21.07
N HIS A 122 8.78 -3.12 -22.02
CA HIS A 122 8.96 -3.93 -23.23
C HIS A 122 10.06 -3.36 -24.13
N LEU A 123 10.07 -2.05 -24.39
CA LEU A 123 11.14 -1.41 -25.16
C LEU A 123 12.51 -1.61 -24.49
N TYR A 124 12.58 -1.52 -23.17
CA TYR A 124 13.83 -1.69 -22.43
C TYR A 124 14.37 -3.13 -22.51
N VAL A 125 13.51 -4.13 -22.27
CA VAL A 125 13.92 -5.54 -22.25
C VAL A 125 14.25 -6.07 -23.63
N PHE A 126 13.47 -5.72 -24.66
CA PHE A 126 13.67 -6.27 -25.99
C PHE A 126 14.68 -5.48 -26.83
N TRP A 127 14.80 -4.17 -26.64
CA TRP A 127 15.64 -3.34 -27.50
C TRP A 127 16.85 -2.79 -26.75
N ALA A 128 16.64 -2.05 -25.64
CA ALA A 128 17.75 -1.36 -24.99
C ALA A 128 18.81 -2.33 -24.42
N LEU A 129 18.38 -3.40 -23.72
CA LEU A 129 19.30 -4.36 -23.12
C LEU A 129 20.08 -5.20 -24.14
N PRO A 130 19.45 -5.85 -25.13
CA PRO A 130 20.18 -6.65 -26.11
C PRO A 130 21.11 -5.80 -26.98
N ILE A 131 20.66 -4.62 -27.44
CA ILE A 131 21.46 -3.74 -28.29
C ILE A 131 22.67 -3.20 -27.51
N ALA A 132 22.46 -2.67 -26.28
CA ALA A 132 23.56 -2.14 -25.49
C ALA A 132 24.56 -3.23 -25.07
N GLY A 133 24.06 -4.41 -24.70
CA GLY A 133 24.88 -5.57 -24.35
C GLY A 133 25.73 -6.06 -25.53
N ASN A 134 25.12 -6.23 -26.71
CA ASN A 134 25.83 -6.66 -27.90
C ASN A 134 26.82 -5.58 -28.39
N LEU A 135 26.48 -4.29 -28.30
CA LEU A 135 27.39 -3.20 -28.66
C LEU A 135 28.64 -3.18 -27.77
N GLN A 136 28.49 -3.48 -26.48
CA GLN A 136 29.63 -3.54 -25.55
C GLN A 136 30.52 -4.77 -25.79
N LEU A 137 29.96 -5.90 -26.20
CA LEU A 137 30.69 -7.15 -26.40
C LEU A 137 31.32 -7.25 -27.80
N TYR A 138 30.56 -6.93 -28.84
CA TYR A 138 30.92 -7.17 -30.24
C TYR A 138 31.16 -5.89 -31.04
N GLY A 139 30.85 -4.71 -30.49
CA GLY A 139 30.88 -3.45 -31.23
C GLY A 139 29.79 -3.32 -32.30
N LYS A 140 28.86 -4.29 -32.37
CA LYS A 140 27.73 -4.34 -33.31
C LYS A 140 26.45 -4.65 -32.55
N ALA A 141 25.29 -4.30 -33.13
CA ALA A 141 23.99 -4.57 -32.50
C ALA A 141 23.60 -6.06 -32.54
N ASN A 142 24.12 -6.81 -33.52
CA ASN A 142 23.84 -8.23 -33.71
C ASN A 142 24.98 -9.07 -33.14
N CYS A 143 24.66 -10.28 -32.67
CA CYS A 143 25.66 -11.25 -32.24
C CYS A 143 26.43 -11.78 -33.45
N ASP A 144 27.76 -11.84 -33.33
CA ASP A 144 28.64 -12.45 -34.33
C ASP A 144 28.74 -13.95 -34.03
N GLU A 145 28.52 -14.82 -35.03
CA GLU A 145 28.50 -16.28 -34.81
C GLU A 145 29.87 -16.81 -34.40
N ASP A 146 30.95 -16.23 -34.93
CA ASP A 146 32.33 -16.66 -34.69
C ASP A 146 32.80 -16.43 -33.24
N LEU A 147 32.27 -15.39 -32.60
CA LEU A 147 32.65 -14.96 -31.23
C LEU A 147 31.60 -15.37 -30.18
N LYS A 148 30.56 -16.09 -30.61
CA LYS A 148 29.45 -16.51 -29.77
C LYS A 148 29.89 -17.48 -28.68
N ASP A 149 30.79 -18.40 -28.99
CA ASP A 149 31.25 -19.41 -28.03
C ASP A 149 32.11 -18.83 -26.90
N TYR A 150 32.77 -17.70 -27.15
CA TYR A 150 33.67 -17.07 -26.17
C TYR A 150 32.94 -16.08 -25.25
N TYR A 151 32.10 -15.20 -25.82
CA TYR A 151 31.43 -14.13 -25.06
C TYR A 151 29.96 -14.40 -24.75
N GLY A 152 29.32 -15.33 -25.47
CA GLY A 152 27.88 -15.57 -25.40
C GLY A 152 27.04 -14.46 -26.03
N CYS A 153 25.83 -14.78 -26.48
CA CYS A 153 24.94 -13.81 -27.10
C CYS A 153 23.91 -13.26 -26.10
N MET A 154 23.76 -11.94 -26.02
CA MET A 154 22.81 -11.28 -25.12
C MET A 154 21.38 -11.18 -25.71
N ASN A 155 21.09 -11.91 -26.78
CA ASN A 155 19.75 -11.97 -27.34
C ASN A 155 18.75 -12.59 -26.34
N PHE A 156 17.51 -12.09 -26.40
CA PHE A 156 16.42 -12.52 -25.51
C PHE A 156 16.20 -14.04 -25.50
N HIS A 157 16.34 -14.69 -26.65
CA HIS A 157 16.12 -16.14 -26.78
C HIS A 157 17.18 -16.97 -26.07
N GLU A 158 18.44 -16.54 -26.06
CA GLU A 158 19.55 -17.30 -25.52
C GLU A 158 19.74 -17.02 -24.02
N ASN A 159 19.64 -15.75 -23.63
CA ASN A 159 19.90 -15.36 -22.26
C ASN A 159 18.73 -15.75 -21.32
N ALA A 160 18.94 -16.81 -20.52
CA ALA A 160 17.98 -17.30 -19.55
C ALA A 160 17.65 -16.27 -18.45
N TYR A 161 18.62 -15.45 -18.04
CA TYR A 161 18.42 -14.44 -17.01
C TYR A 161 17.50 -13.31 -17.49
N LEU A 162 17.62 -12.91 -18.77
CA LEU A 162 16.74 -11.90 -19.37
C LEU A 162 15.28 -12.40 -19.43
N ARG A 163 15.11 -13.69 -19.78
CA ARG A 163 13.80 -14.36 -19.79
C ARG A 163 13.18 -14.39 -18.39
N LEU A 164 13.96 -14.75 -17.37
CA LEU A 164 13.49 -14.76 -15.98
C LEU A 164 13.10 -13.35 -15.51
N LEU A 165 13.91 -12.33 -15.82
CA LEU A 165 13.60 -10.94 -15.49
C LEU A 165 12.30 -10.47 -16.16
N TYR A 166 12.09 -10.85 -17.43
CA TYR A 166 10.86 -10.52 -18.15
C TYR A 166 9.63 -11.19 -17.50
N VAL A 167 9.72 -12.46 -17.11
CA VAL A 167 8.65 -13.16 -16.40
C VAL A 167 8.31 -12.46 -15.07
N LEU A 168 9.30 -12.00 -14.31
CA LEU A 168 9.06 -11.22 -13.09
C LEU A 168 8.34 -9.90 -13.35
N ILE A 169 8.71 -9.19 -14.43
CA ILE A 169 8.03 -7.94 -14.84
C ILE A 169 6.58 -8.22 -15.24
N LEU A 170 6.32 -9.28 -16.00
CA LEU A 170 4.95 -9.66 -16.37
C LEU A 170 4.11 -10.02 -15.15
N LEU A 171 4.65 -10.80 -14.21
CA LEU A 171 3.97 -11.13 -12.96
C LEU A 171 3.63 -9.86 -12.18
N TYR A 172 4.57 -8.91 -12.11
CA TYR A 172 4.33 -7.61 -11.50
C TYR A 172 3.19 -6.84 -12.18
N LEU A 173 3.20 -6.76 -13.51
CA LEU A 173 2.15 -6.09 -14.28
C LEU A 173 0.78 -6.74 -14.06
N VAL A 174 0.71 -8.07 -13.97
CA VAL A 174 -0.54 -8.80 -13.65
C VAL A 174 -1.05 -8.44 -12.25
N VAL A 175 -0.18 -8.40 -11.24
CA VAL A 175 -0.59 -8.01 -9.88
C VAL A 175 -1.01 -6.53 -9.85
N SER A 176 -0.33 -5.65 -10.60
CA SER A 176 -0.66 -4.23 -10.66
C SER A 176 -1.99 -3.97 -11.35
N SER A 177 -2.30 -4.69 -12.44
CA SER A 177 -3.60 -4.62 -13.13
C SER A 177 -4.71 -5.21 -12.26
N LEU A 178 -4.45 -6.30 -11.53
CA LEU A 178 -5.41 -6.88 -10.58
C LEU A 178 -5.79 -5.88 -9.47
N GLN A 179 -4.82 -5.11 -8.99
CA GLN A 179 -5.08 -4.04 -8.01
C GLN A 179 -5.91 -2.89 -8.62
N LEU A 180 -5.76 -2.58 -9.91
CA LEU A 180 -6.62 -1.60 -10.58
C LEU A 180 -8.06 -2.13 -10.70
N SER A 181 -8.24 -3.41 -11.04
CA SER A 181 -9.55 -4.05 -11.17
C SER A 181 -10.31 -4.14 -9.85
N TYR A 182 -9.63 -4.50 -8.75
CA TYR A 182 -10.28 -4.58 -7.43
C TYR A 182 -10.51 -3.22 -6.77
N GLY A 183 -9.83 -2.17 -7.25
CA GLY A 183 -9.90 -0.84 -6.69
C GLY A 183 -9.06 -0.66 -5.42
N PHE A 184 -9.05 0.56 -4.89
CA PHE A 184 -8.30 0.91 -3.68
C PHE A 184 -9.22 0.98 -2.46
N PRO A 185 -8.81 0.45 -1.31
CA PRO A 185 -9.52 0.67 -0.06
C PRO A 185 -9.38 2.15 0.36
N ILE A 186 -10.47 2.73 0.87
CA ILE A 186 -10.53 4.15 1.30
C ILE A 186 -9.57 4.42 2.47
N MET A 187 -9.35 3.42 3.33
CA MET A 187 -8.39 3.49 4.42
C MET A 187 -7.32 2.40 4.25
N LYS A 188 -6.10 2.82 3.91
CA LYS A 188 -4.95 1.92 3.87
C LYS A 188 -4.30 1.88 5.25
N LYS A 189 -4.26 0.70 5.87
CA LYS A 189 -3.54 0.52 7.14
C LYS A 189 -2.04 0.84 6.96
N PRO A 190 -1.40 1.49 7.95
CA PRO A 190 -0.11 2.17 7.79
C PRO A 190 1.09 1.23 7.55
N SER A 191 1.01 -0.05 7.94
CA SER A 191 2.06 -1.03 7.64
C SER A 191 1.51 -2.44 7.49
N SER A 192 1.91 -3.16 6.44
CA SER A 192 1.50 -4.55 6.18
C SER A 192 2.27 -5.56 7.03
N THR A 193 3.51 -5.26 7.41
CA THR A 193 4.39 -6.16 8.17
C THR A 193 4.18 -6.05 9.68
N LEU A 194 3.84 -4.86 10.18
CA LEU A 194 3.63 -4.59 11.61
C LEU A 194 2.15 -4.72 12.05
N GLN A 195 1.31 -5.34 11.21
CA GLN A 195 -0.13 -5.43 11.47
C GLN A 195 -0.53 -6.67 12.26
N TYR A 196 0.19 -7.77 12.06
CA TYR A 196 -0.17 -9.07 12.61
C TYR A 196 0.64 -9.36 13.87
N TYR A 197 0.02 -9.93 14.89
CA TYR A 197 0.66 -10.25 16.17
C TYR A 197 1.08 -11.72 16.25
N ASN A 198 1.51 -12.28 15.11
CA ASN A 198 1.92 -13.68 15.01
C ASN A 198 3.44 -13.79 15.00
N ASP A 199 3.96 -14.92 15.45
CA ASP A 199 5.38 -15.24 15.51
C ASP A 199 6.08 -15.09 14.16
N LEU A 200 5.42 -15.58 13.10
CA LEU A 200 5.89 -15.46 11.73
C LEU A 200 5.90 -14.00 11.25
N ALA A 201 4.97 -13.18 11.74
CA ALA A 201 4.95 -11.74 11.44
C ALA A 201 6.02 -10.98 12.21
N LYS A 202 6.39 -11.41 13.43
CA LYS A 202 7.55 -10.88 14.15
C LYS A 202 8.84 -11.19 13.40
N LEU A 203 9.04 -12.46 13.03
CA LEU A 203 10.21 -12.87 12.23
C LEU A 203 10.30 -12.06 10.93
N GLY A 204 9.18 -11.87 10.23
CA GLY A 204 9.12 -11.06 9.01
C GLY A 204 9.44 -9.58 9.26
N ALA A 205 9.04 -9.02 10.41
CA ALA A 205 9.37 -7.65 10.80
C ALA A 205 10.86 -7.50 11.17
N ASP A 206 11.42 -8.47 11.90
CA ASP A 206 12.83 -8.51 12.28
C ASP A 206 13.72 -8.61 11.04
N ILE A 207 13.40 -9.52 10.10
CA ILE A 207 14.09 -9.63 8.80
C ILE A 207 13.97 -8.33 8.02
N TYR A 208 12.78 -7.72 7.98
CA TYR A 208 12.56 -6.48 7.24
C TYR A 208 13.43 -5.32 7.75
N ILE A 209 13.65 -5.24 9.07
CA ILE A 209 14.50 -4.20 9.69
C ILE A 209 15.99 -4.52 9.59
N ALA A 210 16.35 -5.81 9.49
CA ALA A 210 17.71 -6.21 9.21
C ALA A 210 18.18 -5.83 7.80
N ILE A 211 17.27 -5.53 6.86
CA ILE A 211 17.64 -5.10 5.51
C ILE A 211 18.15 -3.64 5.56
N PRO A 212 19.43 -3.38 5.22
CA PRO A 212 19.98 -2.03 5.26
C PRO A 212 19.26 -1.13 4.26
N PHE A 213 19.05 0.14 4.61
CA PHE A 213 18.41 1.19 3.79
C PHE A 213 16.94 0.97 3.44
N ALA A 214 16.37 -0.23 3.59
CA ALA A 214 14.99 -0.51 3.20
C ALA A 214 13.97 0.18 4.13
N VAL A 215 14.32 0.30 5.41
CA VAL A 215 13.50 0.98 6.42
C VAL A 215 13.61 2.49 6.25
N GLU A 216 14.81 3.00 6.07
CA GLU A 216 15.11 4.41 5.92
C GLU A 216 14.49 4.97 4.64
N LEU A 217 14.66 4.26 3.50
CA LEU A 217 14.05 4.65 2.23
C LEU A 217 12.52 4.64 2.33
N ARG A 218 11.94 3.63 2.99
CA ARG A 218 10.49 3.60 3.23
C ARG A 218 10.05 4.77 4.10
N CYS A 219 10.77 5.06 5.17
CA CYS A 219 10.45 6.16 6.07
C CYS A 219 10.49 7.51 5.33
N LEU A 220 11.49 7.71 4.46
CA LEU A 220 11.62 8.91 3.64
C LEU A 220 10.50 9.02 2.60
N LEU A 221 10.17 7.92 1.91
CA LEU A 221 9.04 7.89 0.97
C LEU A 221 7.70 8.14 1.68
N ASP A 222 7.49 7.55 2.85
CA ASP A 222 6.28 7.79 3.63
C ASP A 222 6.22 9.22 4.17
N PHE A 223 7.34 9.81 4.56
CA PHE A 223 7.44 11.20 4.98
C PHE A 223 7.08 12.17 3.83
N THR A 224 7.72 12.00 2.66
CA THR A 224 7.51 12.88 1.49
C THR A 224 6.09 12.83 0.94
N MET A 225 5.43 11.67 1.04
CA MET A 225 4.09 11.46 0.50
C MET A 225 2.97 11.72 1.52
N SER A 226 3.29 11.74 2.82
CA SER A 226 2.31 11.99 3.88
C SER A 226 2.25 13.47 4.24
N LYS A 227 1.03 13.99 4.43
CA LYS A 227 0.83 15.33 4.98
C LYS A 227 1.04 15.28 6.49
N THR A 228 2.28 15.50 6.91
CA THR A 228 2.66 15.56 8.32
C THR A 228 3.22 16.94 8.66
N SER A 229 3.02 17.38 9.90
CA SER A 229 3.64 18.59 10.46
C SER A 229 4.94 18.30 11.22
N LEU A 230 5.28 17.02 11.37
CA LEU A 230 6.50 16.57 12.04
C LEU A 230 7.70 16.82 11.13
N ASP A 231 8.85 17.13 11.73
CA ASP A 231 10.13 17.14 11.02
C ASP A 231 10.55 15.70 10.65
N ILE A 232 11.45 15.54 9.68
CA ILE A 232 11.89 14.24 9.19
C ILE A 232 12.53 13.38 10.30
N PHE A 233 13.32 13.99 11.18
CA PHE A 233 13.92 13.29 12.31
C PHE A 233 12.87 12.84 13.34
N GLN A 234 11.87 13.69 13.60
CA GLN A 234 10.76 13.34 14.48
C GLN A 234 9.90 12.21 13.90
N PHE A 235 9.68 12.24 12.58
CA PHE A 235 8.96 11.18 11.86
C PHE A 235 9.72 9.84 11.92
N TYR A 236 11.04 9.88 11.75
CA TYR A 236 11.89 8.70 11.90
C TYR A 236 11.89 8.15 13.33
N GLN A 237 11.99 9.03 14.33
CA GLN A 237 11.92 8.66 15.74
C GLN A 237 10.57 8.00 16.09
N LEU A 238 9.46 8.54 15.55
CA LEU A 238 8.14 7.95 15.69
C LEU A 238 8.07 6.55 15.06
N PHE A 239 8.70 6.35 13.91
CA PHE A 239 8.77 5.03 13.27
C PHE A 239 9.51 4.02 14.15
N ASN A 240 10.65 4.41 14.73
CA ASN A 240 11.41 3.55 15.64
C ASN A 240 10.60 3.21 16.89
N TYR A 241 9.94 4.20 17.51
CA TYR A 241 9.06 3.93 18.67
C TYR A 241 7.91 3.00 18.32
N HIS A 242 7.31 3.13 17.13
CA HIS A 242 6.26 2.24 16.70
C HIS A 242 6.75 0.79 16.58
N TYR A 243 7.96 0.61 16.06
CA TYR A 243 8.57 -0.72 15.96
C TYR A 243 8.89 -1.33 17.33
N GLU A 244 9.54 -0.58 18.22
CA GLU A 244 9.87 -1.05 19.58
C GLU A 244 8.61 -1.47 20.36
N LEU A 245 7.55 -0.66 20.26
CA LEU A 245 6.26 -0.99 20.86
C LEU A 245 5.63 -2.24 20.24
N TYR A 246 5.77 -2.43 18.93
CA TYR A 246 5.31 -3.64 18.25
C TYR A 246 6.08 -4.88 18.73
N ALA A 247 7.41 -4.81 18.76
CA ALA A 247 8.27 -5.90 19.21
C ALA A 247 7.99 -6.28 20.67
N ALA A 248 7.86 -5.29 21.55
CA ALA A 248 7.49 -5.49 22.95
C ALA A 248 6.11 -6.13 23.09
N LYS A 249 5.12 -5.67 22.32
CA LYS A 249 3.75 -6.22 22.36
C LYS A 249 3.69 -7.68 21.92
N VAL A 250 4.38 -8.04 20.84
CA VAL A 250 4.42 -9.45 20.38
C VAL A 250 5.20 -10.31 21.37
N SER A 251 6.32 -9.82 21.90
CA SER A 251 7.10 -10.53 22.92
C SER A 251 6.27 -10.79 24.19
N ASN A 252 5.52 -9.78 24.65
CA ASN A 252 4.65 -9.88 25.83
C ASN A 252 3.51 -10.89 25.66
N HIS A 253 3.07 -11.17 24.43
CA HIS A 253 2.05 -12.20 24.19
C HIS A 253 2.49 -13.57 24.72
N TYR A 254 3.76 -13.94 24.53
CA TYR A 254 4.32 -15.18 25.05
C TYR A 254 4.43 -15.19 26.58
N TYR A 255 4.81 -14.06 27.18
CA TYR A 255 4.87 -13.94 28.63
C TYR A 255 3.49 -14.08 29.28
N GLY A 256 2.41 -13.66 28.60
CA GLY A 256 1.04 -13.84 29.07
C GLY A 256 0.56 -15.29 29.08
N ILE A 257 1.12 -16.16 28.24
CA ILE A 257 0.75 -17.59 28.17
C ILE A 257 1.56 -18.41 29.19
N LYS A 258 2.77 -17.96 29.53
CA LYS A 258 3.66 -18.70 30.43
C LYS A 258 3.18 -18.60 31.87
N VAL A 259 2.99 -19.75 32.53
CA VAL A 259 2.64 -19.78 33.96
C VAL A 259 3.82 -19.24 34.78
N LEU A 260 3.53 -18.28 35.64
CA LEU A 260 4.51 -17.65 36.53
C LEU A 260 5.18 -18.70 37.42
N GLY A 261 6.50 -18.64 37.54
CA GLY A 261 7.29 -19.56 38.37
C GLY A 261 7.71 -20.86 37.69
N LEU A 262 7.29 -21.13 36.45
CA LEU A 262 7.81 -22.27 35.69
C LEU A 262 9.30 -22.08 35.37
N ARG A 263 10.09 -23.11 35.68
CA ARG A 263 11.51 -23.16 35.33
C ARG A 263 11.67 -23.21 33.81
N ILE A 264 12.52 -22.35 33.27
CA ILE A 264 12.92 -22.38 31.85
C ILE A 264 13.73 -23.65 31.59
N ASP A 265 13.41 -24.35 30.50
CA ASP A 265 14.09 -25.58 30.14
C ASP A 265 15.56 -25.34 29.80
N ARG A 266 16.43 -26.31 30.08
CA ARG A 266 17.87 -26.19 29.84
C ARG A 266 18.18 -26.07 28.34
N MET A 267 17.42 -26.77 27.50
CA MET A 267 17.59 -26.72 26.05
C MET A 267 17.35 -25.31 25.50
N GLU A 268 16.31 -24.63 25.96
CA GLU A 268 16.00 -23.24 25.58
C GLU A 268 17.15 -22.30 25.96
N LYS A 269 17.72 -22.47 27.16
CA LYS A 269 18.88 -21.68 27.61
C LYS A 269 20.13 -21.95 26.77
N CYS A 270 20.39 -23.20 26.40
CA CYS A 270 21.54 -23.54 25.57
C CYS A 270 21.40 -23.00 24.14
N ILE A 271 20.20 -23.05 23.55
CA ILE A 271 19.94 -22.56 22.20
C ILE A 271 20.13 -21.03 22.12
N PHE A 272 19.57 -20.28 23.07
CA PHE A 272 19.66 -18.83 23.07
C PHE A 272 20.95 -18.27 23.69
N GLY A 273 21.68 -19.06 24.49
CA GLY A 273 22.92 -18.62 25.13
C GLY A 273 24.19 -18.84 24.30
N VAL A 274 24.10 -19.54 23.17
CA VAL A 274 25.23 -19.78 22.25
C VAL A 274 25.32 -18.72 21.14
N PHE A 275 24.24 -17.97 20.92
CA PHE A 275 24.19 -16.78 20.06
C PHE A 275 24.42 -15.51 20.88
#